data_AF-A0A5J4W7Y6-F1
#
_entry.id   AF-A0A5J4W7Y6-F1
#
_cell.length_a   1.000
_cell.length_b   1.000
_cell.length_c   1.000
_cell.angle_alpha   90.00
_cell.angle_beta   90.00
_cell.angle_gamma   90.00
#
_symmetry.space_group_name_H-M   'P 1'
#
loop_
_entity.id
_entity.type
_entity.pdbx_description
1 polymer ?
#
loop_
_entity_poly.entity_id
_entity_poly.type
_entity_poly.pdbx_seq_one_letter_code
_entity_poly.pdbx_strand_id
1 'polypeptide(L)'
;ENEKEKQEKDKEKKRTDQIQYRKNKSEQEIDNILTFVAQKEEEESEITESDWIEIKKILEVEEKGSEEQKKEIRQQKITICMKIIYAFNGFNGEEQKKKAIEAGIADVFIHLFSTHPFESIVPTYAWTFFTLSYNINDELKMIITSKKPFAALFRQFDNPRIVVVDKVVASVYNIISIGQSSPPPDEEQHTHYQYFSEHGGIERLFALFKKKSSKISQSKAALCICLLFRGKEIINDPMRQELIVHIKTLVTDSKGFDIPAKVVLRGPAKNTVNRIEIQQDDFKIPND
;
A
#
# COMPACT_ATOMS: atom_id res chain seq x y z
N GLU A 1 10.27 30.29 -30.07
CA GLU A 1 10.55 29.00 -29.39
C GLU A 1 11.16 29.16 -28.00
N ASN A 2 12.20 29.99 -27.81
CA ASN A 2 12.92 30.14 -26.53
C ASN A 2 12.07 30.48 -25.29
N GLU A 3 11.01 31.28 -25.39
CA GLU A 3 10.19 31.64 -24.21
C GLU A 3 9.27 30.51 -23.75
N LYS A 4 8.72 29.71 -24.67
CA LYS A 4 7.87 28.56 -24.33
C LYS A 4 8.70 27.46 -23.66
N GLU A 5 9.88 27.18 -24.21
CA GLU A 5 10.81 26.19 -23.67
C GLU A 5 11.32 26.58 -22.27
N LYS A 6 11.54 27.88 -22.03
CA LYS A 6 11.93 28.41 -20.72
C LYS A 6 10.79 28.30 -19.70
N GLN A 7 9.56 28.61 -20.10
CA GLN A 7 8.38 28.45 -19.24
C GLN A 7 8.11 26.98 -18.90
N GLU A 8 8.38 26.06 -19.81
CA GLU A 8 8.21 24.61 -19.58
C GLU A 8 9.25 24.07 -18.61
N LYS A 9 10.52 24.46 -18.80
CA LYS A 9 11.62 24.13 -17.86
C LYS A 9 11.39 24.71 -16.46
N ASP A 10 10.86 25.93 -16.36
CA ASP A 10 10.53 26.56 -15.07
C ASP A 10 9.35 25.86 -14.36
N LYS A 11 8.34 25.41 -15.11
CA LYS A 11 7.23 24.60 -14.56
C LYS A 11 7.71 23.25 -14.07
N GLU A 12 8.55 22.58 -14.85
CA GLU A 12 9.10 21.27 -14.51
C GLU A 12 10.01 21.35 -13.27
N LYS A 13 10.87 22.38 -13.19
CA LYS A 13 11.70 22.64 -12.02
C LYS A 13 10.86 22.90 -10.76
N LYS A 14 9.85 23.77 -10.82
CA LYS A 14 8.93 24.01 -9.70
C LYS A 14 8.19 22.74 -9.25
N ARG A 15 7.82 21.88 -10.19
CA ARG A 15 7.17 20.60 -9.89
C ARG A 15 8.13 19.66 -9.17
N THR A 16 9.38 19.57 -9.62
CA THR A 16 10.43 18.75 -8.99
C THR A 16 10.77 19.25 -7.59
N ASP A 17 10.91 20.57 -7.41
CA ASP A 17 11.19 21.18 -6.09
C ASP A 17 10.04 20.92 -5.10
N GLN A 18 8.78 20.99 -5.55
CA GLN A 18 7.63 20.64 -4.70
C GLN A 18 7.58 19.16 -4.35
N ILE A 19 7.91 18.27 -5.28
CA ILE A 19 8.00 16.83 -5.03
C ILE A 19 9.09 16.55 -3.98
N GLN A 20 10.26 17.17 -4.14
CA GLN A 20 11.38 17.01 -3.20
C GLN A 20 11.05 17.56 -1.81
N TYR A 21 10.42 18.73 -1.71
CA TYR A 21 9.97 19.29 -0.44
C TYR A 21 8.96 18.38 0.27
N ARG A 22 7.96 17.86 -0.46
CA ARG A 22 6.98 16.91 0.10
C ARG A 22 7.65 15.62 0.55
N LYS A 23 8.63 15.11 -0.21
CA LYS A 23 9.41 13.93 0.14
C LYS A 23 10.19 14.14 1.44
N ASN A 24 10.95 15.22 1.55
CA ASN A 24 11.72 15.56 2.76
C ASN A 24 10.82 15.73 3.99
N LYS A 25 9.66 16.38 3.84
CA LYS A 25 8.69 16.53 4.94
C LYS A 25 8.11 15.17 5.37
N SER A 26 7.81 14.29 4.44
CA SER A 26 7.32 12.95 4.77
C SER A 26 8.41 12.04 5.36
N GLU A 27 9.67 12.19 4.95
CA GLU A 27 10.82 11.54 5.59
C GLU A 27 10.97 11.99 7.05
N GLN A 28 10.83 13.29 7.34
CA GLN A 28 10.80 13.80 8.71
C GLN A 28 9.63 13.25 9.53
N GLU A 29 8.43 13.13 8.95
CA GLU A 29 7.28 12.52 9.63
C GLU A 29 7.50 11.03 9.91
N ILE A 30 8.21 10.32 9.01
CA ILE A 30 8.61 8.92 9.21
C ILE A 30 9.66 8.81 10.33
N ASP A 31 10.69 9.66 10.31
CA ASP A 31 11.73 9.70 11.35
C ASP A 31 11.13 10.01 12.73
N ASN A 32 10.13 10.90 12.80
CA ASN A 32 9.42 11.19 14.05
C ASN A 32 8.66 9.98 14.57
N ILE A 33 8.03 9.19 13.69
CA ILE A 33 7.36 7.93 14.07
C ILE A 33 8.39 6.91 14.57
N LEU A 34 9.50 6.74 13.85
CA LEU A 34 10.58 5.81 14.21
C LEU A 34 11.24 6.21 15.55
N THR A 35 11.47 7.50 15.76
CA THR A 35 12.03 8.04 17.01
C THR A 35 11.08 7.82 18.18
N PHE A 36 9.78 8.07 18.00
CA PHE A 36 8.77 7.81 19.03
C PHE A 36 8.71 6.32 19.39
N VAL A 37 8.74 5.44 18.39
CA VAL A 37 8.76 3.97 18.57
C VAL A 37 10.02 3.53 19.32
N ALA A 38 11.19 4.08 18.99
CA ALA A 38 12.46 3.76 19.65
C ALA A 38 12.56 4.28 21.10
N GLN A 39 11.90 5.40 21.42
CA GLN A 39 11.91 5.97 22.77
C GLN A 39 10.97 5.26 23.76
N LYS A 40 10.08 4.40 23.27
CA LYS A 40 9.06 3.70 24.07
C LYS A 40 9.45 2.27 24.47
N GLU A 41 10.72 1.88 24.27
CA GLU A 41 11.28 0.56 24.58
C GLU A 41 11.16 0.11 26.07
N GLU A 42 10.63 0.93 26.98
CA GLU A 42 10.54 0.61 28.42
C GLU A 42 9.12 0.38 28.98
N GLU A 43 8.04 0.49 28.19
CA GLU A 43 6.67 0.21 28.67
C GLU A 43 5.96 -0.81 27.76
N GLU A 44 6.36 -2.08 27.91
CA GLU A 44 5.62 -3.23 27.37
C GLU A 44 4.29 -3.37 28.15
N SER A 45 3.23 -2.75 27.66
CA SER A 45 1.87 -3.17 28.00
C SER A 45 1.12 -3.54 26.72
N GLU A 46 0.69 -4.80 26.68
CA GLU A 46 -0.23 -5.29 25.67
C GLU A 46 -1.52 -4.44 25.68
N ILE A 47 -2.02 -4.05 24.50
CA ILE A 47 -3.29 -3.33 24.40
C ILE A 47 -4.42 -4.34 24.71
N THR A 48 -5.20 -4.05 25.75
CA THR A 48 -6.31 -4.90 26.19
C THR A 48 -7.53 -4.74 25.28
N GLU A 49 -8.51 -5.65 25.37
CA GLU A 49 -9.77 -5.53 24.61
C GLU A 49 -10.53 -4.23 24.92
N SER A 50 -10.56 -3.81 26.19
CA SER A 50 -11.16 -2.53 26.58
C SER A 50 -10.41 -1.33 26.00
N ASP A 51 -9.08 -1.41 25.89
CA ASP A 51 -8.29 -0.34 25.28
C ASP A 51 -8.59 -0.20 23.79
N TRP A 52 -8.80 -1.30 23.07
CA TRP A 52 -9.18 -1.26 21.66
C TRP A 52 -10.51 -0.55 21.41
N ILE A 53 -11.47 -0.71 22.31
CA ILE A 53 -12.75 0.02 22.26
C ILE A 53 -12.52 1.53 22.42
N GLU A 54 -11.66 1.93 23.36
CA GLU A 54 -11.39 3.34 23.61
C GLU A 54 -10.54 3.97 22.48
N ILE A 55 -9.54 3.24 21.99
CA ILE A 55 -8.75 3.60 20.82
C ILE A 55 -9.67 3.87 19.62
N LYS A 56 -10.63 2.98 19.36
CA LYS A 56 -11.60 3.16 18.29
C LYS A 56 -12.36 4.48 18.43
N LYS A 57 -12.91 4.76 19.62
CA LYS A 57 -13.64 6.01 19.87
C LYS A 57 -12.77 7.23 19.58
N ILE A 58 -11.51 7.23 20.02
CA ILE A 58 -10.56 8.34 19.77
C ILE A 58 -10.36 8.54 18.26
N LEU A 59 -10.18 7.45 17.51
CA LEU A 59 -10.00 7.52 16.06
C LEU A 59 -11.27 8.01 15.32
N GLU A 60 -12.45 7.74 15.87
CA GLU A 60 -13.75 8.15 15.31
C GLU A 60 -14.11 9.61 15.61
N VAL A 61 -13.46 10.29 16.56
CA VAL A 61 -13.75 11.70 16.88
C VAL A 61 -13.58 12.59 15.65
N GLU A 62 -14.63 13.29 15.21
CA GLU A 62 -14.53 14.21 14.09
C GLU A 62 -13.62 15.42 14.41
N GLU A 63 -12.77 15.80 13.45
CA GLU A 63 -11.94 17.00 13.55
C GLU A 63 -12.78 18.26 13.29
N LYS A 64 -13.51 18.71 14.32
CA LYS A 64 -14.38 19.89 14.29
C LYS A 64 -13.89 21.01 15.21
N GLY A 65 -14.37 22.23 14.99
CA GLY A 65 -14.04 23.42 15.79
C GLY A 65 -13.04 24.36 15.09
N SER A 66 -12.31 25.16 15.89
CA SER A 66 -11.24 26.03 15.41
C SER A 66 -10.08 25.22 14.80
N GLU A 67 -9.19 25.87 14.06
CA GLU A 67 -8.02 25.18 13.48
C GLU A 67 -7.10 24.60 14.55
N GLU A 68 -6.97 25.26 15.71
CA GLU A 68 -6.26 24.75 16.88
C GLU A 68 -6.92 23.49 17.43
N GLN A 69 -8.24 23.49 17.58
CA GLN A 69 -9.00 22.32 18.08
C GLN A 69 -8.88 21.13 17.13
N LYS A 70 -9.01 21.36 15.81
CA LYS A 70 -8.79 20.31 14.80
C LYS A 70 -7.39 19.75 14.87
N LYS A 71 -6.38 20.61 15.03
CA LYS A 71 -4.97 20.20 15.15
C LYS A 71 -4.73 19.37 16.41
N GLU A 72 -5.35 19.74 17.53
CA GLU A 72 -5.25 18.98 18.78
C GLU A 72 -5.89 17.59 18.65
N ILE A 73 -7.11 17.50 18.12
CA ILE A 73 -7.79 16.21 17.86
C ILE A 73 -6.94 15.34 16.92
N ARG A 74 -6.42 15.92 15.83
CA ARG A 74 -5.56 15.22 14.89
C ARG A 74 -4.30 14.70 15.57
N GLN A 75 -3.68 15.50 16.44
CA GLN A 75 -2.48 15.10 17.17
C GLN A 75 -2.76 13.94 18.13
N GLN A 76 -3.90 13.94 18.81
CA GLN A 76 -4.32 12.81 19.66
C GLN A 76 -4.48 11.53 18.82
N LYS A 77 -5.14 11.61 17.65
CA LYS A 77 -5.25 10.48 16.73
C LYS A 77 -3.89 9.97 16.24
N ILE A 78 -2.97 10.87 15.91
CA ILE A 78 -1.60 10.52 15.49
C ILE A 78 -0.88 9.76 16.61
N THR A 79 -0.94 10.26 17.85
CA THR A 79 -0.33 9.59 19.00
C THR A 79 -0.92 8.19 19.22
N ILE A 80 -2.24 8.04 19.11
CA ILE A 80 -2.89 6.73 19.20
C ILE A 80 -2.45 5.81 18.05
N CYS A 81 -2.36 6.31 16.82
CA CYS A 81 -1.86 5.56 15.67
C CYS A 81 -0.42 5.07 15.86
N MET A 82 0.45 5.86 16.50
CA MET A 82 1.81 5.44 16.83
C MET A 82 1.83 4.32 17.87
N LYS A 83 0.98 4.38 18.91
CA LYS A 83 0.82 3.29 19.88
C LYS A 83 0.34 1.99 19.22
N ILE A 84 -0.60 2.09 18.27
CA ILE A 84 -1.09 0.95 17.50
C ILE A 84 0.06 0.33 16.67
N ILE A 85 0.85 1.15 15.97
CA ILE A 85 1.97 0.66 15.17
C ILE A 85 3.00 -0.07 16.05
N TYR A 86 3.28 0.47 17.24
CA TYR A 86 4.16 -0.16 18.22
C TYR A 86 3.63 -1.55 18.62
N ALA A 87 2.35 -1.63 19.03
CA ALA A 87 1.73 -2.90 19.44
C ALA A 87 1.74 -3.96 18.32
N PHE A 88 1.54 -3.56 17.07
CA PHE A 88 1.56 -4.48 15.92
C PHE A 88 2.95 -5.01 15.55
N ASN A 89 4.02 -4.32 15.96
CA ASN A 89 5.40 -4.70 15.68
C ASN A 89 6.05 -5.47 16.86
N GLY A 90 5.39 -5.54 18.02
CA GLY A 90 5.86 -6.30 19.18
C GLY A 90 5.70 -7.82 19.02
N PHE A 91 6.13 -8.57 20.05
CA PHE A 91 6.17 -10.04 20.05
C PHE A 91 4.79 -10.69 19.78
N ASN A 92 3.71 -10.12 20.31
CA ASN A 92 2.33 -10.58 20.09
C ASN A 92 1.62 -9.82 18.95
N GLY A 93 2.38 -9.27 17.99
CA GLY A 93 1.86 -8.35 16.97
C GLY A 93 0.74 -8.91 16.10
N GLU A 94 0.77 -10.21 15.75
CA GLU A 94 -0.31 -10.84 14.97
C GLU A 94 -1.63 -10.93 15.77
N GLU A 95 -1.56 -11.33 17.04
CA GLU A 95 -2.73 -11.38 17.93
C GLU A 95 -3.31 -9.98 18.15
N GLN A 96 -2.46 -8.98 18.33
CA GLN A 96 -2.88 -7.58 18.46
C GLN A 96 -3.57 -7.05 17.19
N LYS A 97 -3.07 -7.42 16.00
CA LYS A 97 -3.75 -7.11 14.73
C LYS A 97 -5.12 -7.78 14.66
N LYS A 98 -5.25 -9.05 15.07
CA LYS A 98 -6.54 -9.76 15.12
C LYS A 98 -7.54 -9.02 16.03
N LYS A 99 -7.15 -8.74 17.27
CA LYS A 99 -7.98 -7.99 18.25
C LYS A 99 -8.40 -6.62 17.70
N ALA A 100 -7.48 -5.89 17.05
CA ALA A 100 -7.78 -4.60 16.43
C ALA A 100 -8.79 -4.71 15.26
N ILE A 101 -8.68 -5.74 14.41
CA ILE A 101 -9.62 -5.98 13.31
C ILE A 101 -11.01 -6.31 13.86
N GLU A 102 -11.09 -7.16 14.88
CA GLU A 102 -12.34 -7.55 15.56
C GLU A 102 -13.00 -6.36 16.26
N ALA A 103 -12.21 -5.47 16.88
CA ALA A 103 -12.70 -4.22 17.46
C ALA A 103 -13.20 -3.22 16.40
N GLY A 104 -12.87 -3.41 15.12
CA GLY A 104 -13.29 -2.55 14.01
C GLY A 104 -12.34 -1.39 13.72
N ILE A 105 -11.07 -1.49 14.13
CA ILE A 105 -10.05 -0.49 13.79
C ILE A 105 -9.84 -0.39 12.28
N ALA A 106 -9.91 -1.53 11.56
CA ALA A 106 -9.86 -1.55 10.10
C ALA A 106 -10.98 -0.70 9.48
N ASP A 107 -12.20 -0.84 10.00
CA ASP A 107 -13.40 -0.14 9.51
C ASP A 107 -13.27 1.39 9.67
N VAL A 108 -12.66 1.86 10.76
CA VAL A 108 -12.41 3.29 10.98
C VAL A 108 -11.51 3.88 9.89
N PHE A 109 -10.39 3.22 9.58
CA PHE A 109 -9.49 3.70 8.53
C PHE A 109 -10.11 3.60 7.13
N ILE A 110 -10.87 2.54 6.84
CA ILE A 110 -11.61 2.40 5.58
C ILE A 110 -12.61 3.55 5.42
N HIS A 111 -13.36 3.89 6.48
CA HIS A 111 -14.28 5.02 6.47
C HIS A 111 -13.52 6.33 6.24
N LEU A 112 -12.45 6.57 7.00
CA LEU A 112 -11.62 7.78 6.90
C LEU A 112 -11.05 7.96 5.48
N PHE A 113 -10.49 6.91 4.88
CA PHE A 113 -9.98 6.95 3.50
C PHE A 113 -11.09 7.12 2.45
N SER A 114 -12.33 6.75 2.77
CA SER A 114 -13.47 6.91 1.85
C SER A 114 -14.06 8.31 1.87
N THR A 115 -14.21 8.91 3.06
CA THR A 115 -15.05 10.11 3.24
C THR A 115 -14.26 11.40 3.42
N HIS A 116 -13.05 11.34 3.97
CA HIS A 116 -12.32 12.56 4.34
C HIS A 116 -11.53 13.15 3.16
N PRO A 117 -11.36 14.49 3.07
CA PRO A 117 -10.53 15.13 2.04
C PRO A 117 -9.07 14.68 2.15
N PHE A 118 -8.32 14.72 1.04
CA PHE A 118 -6.96 14.17 1.02
C PHE A 118 -6.01 14.87 1.99
N GLU A 119 -6.22 16.17 2.22
CA GLU A 119 -5.42 17.02 3.07
C GLU A 119 -5.47 16.60 4.56
N SER A 120 -6.58 15.98 5.00
CA SER A 120 -6.72 15.48 6.37
C SER A 120 -6.18 14.06 6.55
N ILE A 121 -5.86 13.34 5.46
CA ILE A 121 -5.25 12.00 5.54
C ILE A 121 -3.75 12.13 5.79
N VAL A 122 -3.33 12.08 7.05
CA VAL A 122 -1.91 12.17 7.41
C VAL A 122 -1.18 10.84 7.19
N PRO A 123 0.15 10.85 6.93
CA PRO A 123 0.92 9.63 6.68
C PRO A 123 0.82 8.56 7.77
N THR A 124 0.69 8.96 9.05
CA THR A 124 0.55 8.01 10.16
C THR A 124 -0.70 7.12 10.01
N TYR A 125 -1.81 7.64 9.48
CA TYR A 125 -3.03 6.84 9.26
C TYR A 125 -2.80 5.76 8.20
N ALA A 126 -2.16 6.13 7.09
CA ALA A 126 -1.80 5.20 6.03
C ALA A 126 -0.79 4.14 6.52
N TRP A 127 0.16 4.55 7.36
CA TRP A 127 1.11 3.63 7.98
C TRP A 127 0.39 2.65 8.92
N THR A 128 -0.46 3.11 9.83
CA THR A 128 -1.20 2.22 10.73
C THR A 128 -1.98 1.16 9.97
N PHE A 129 -2.68 1.53 8.91
CA PHE A 129 -3.38 0.56 8.05
C PHE A 129 -2.43 -0.38 7.29
N PHE A 130 -1.28 0.12 6.82
CA PHE A 130 -0.22 -0.73 6.27
C PHE A 130 0.27 -1.77 7.26
N THR A 131 0.63 -1.36 8.48
CA THR A 131 1.10 -2.28 9.52
C THR A 131 0.03 -3.32 9.90
N LEU A 132 -1.24 -2.91 9.95
CA LEU A 132 -2.37 -3.82 10.17
C LEU A 132 -2.44 -4.95 9.12
N SER A 133 -2.16 -4.61 7.86
CA SER A 133 -2.19 -5.56 6.74
C SER A 133 -0.89 -6.35 6.54
N TYR A 134 0.21 -5.98 7.20
CA TYR A 134 1.54 -6.50 6.95
C TYR A 134 1.84 -7.75 7.77
N ASN A 135 2.49 -8.76 7.18
CA ASN A 135 2.84 -10.04 7.83
C ASN A 135 1.70 -10.62 8.67
N ILE A 136 0.56 -10.84 8.00
CA ILE A 136 -0.59 -11.54 8.58
C ILE A 136 -0.87 -12.81 7.76
N ASN A 137 -1.43 -13.81 8.42
CA ASN A 137 -1.88 -15.04 7.77
C ASN A 137 -3.08 -14.80 6.81
N ASP A 138 -3.40 -15.82 6.02
CA ASP A 138 -4.44 -15.72 4.99
C ASP A 138 -5.85 -15.55 5.56
N GLU A 139 -6.14 -16.07 6.76
CA GLU A 139 -7.43 -15.88 7.45
C GLU A 139 -7.65 -14.38 7.76
N LEU A 140 -6.65 -13.71 8.33
CA LEU A 140 -6.74 -12.27 8.60
C LEU A 140 -6.84 -11.44 7.31
N LYS A 141 -6.16 -11.84 6.22
CA LYS A 141 -6.33 -11.18 4.91
C LYS A 141 -7.77 -11.32 4.40
N MET A 142 -8.40 -12.48 4.57
CA MET A 142 -9.81 -12.70 4.20
C MET A 142 -10.74 -11.83 5.05
N ILE A 143 -10.50 -11.74 6.36
CA ILE A 143 -11.30 -10.88 7.25
C ILE A 143 -11.17 -9.43 6.84
N ILE A 144 -9.96 -8.90 6.60
CA ILE A 144 -9.78 -7.53 6.10
C ILE A 144 -10.46 -7.32 4.75
N THR A 145 -10.37 -8.29 3.84
CA THR A 145 -11.07 -8.25 2.54
C THR A 145 -12.58 -8.13 2.72
N SER A 146 -13.17 -8.85 3.69
CA SER A 146 -14.61 -8.82 3.96
C SER A 146 -15.11 -7.42 4.39
N LYS A 147 -14.22 -6.57 4.90
CA LYS A 147 -14.48 -5.16 5.23
C LYS A 147 -14.54 -4.25 3.99
N LYS A 148 -14.34 -4.81 2.79
CA LYS A 148 -14.39 -4.12 1.48
C LYS A 148 -13.45 -2.89 1.40
N PRO A 149 -12.14 -3.04 1.68
CA PRO A 149 -11.22 -1.91 1.82
C PRO A 149 -10.86 -1.26 0.47
N PHE A 150 -10.97 -1.98 -0.65
CA PHE A 150 -10.33 -1.60 -1.90
C PHE A 150 -10.83 -0.29 -2.49
N ALA A 151 -12.13 0.00 -2.46
CA ALA A 151 -12.65 1.28 -2.96
C ALA A 151 -12.05 2.48 -2.21
N ALA A 152 -11.94 2.37 -0.87
CA ALA A 152 -11.33 3.37 -0.02
C ALA A 152 -9.84 3.55 -0.30
N LEU A 153 -9.11 2.44 -0.47
CA LEU A 153 -7.68 2.43 -0.76
C LEU A 153 -7.38 2.99 -2.16
N PHE A 154 -8.16 2.60 -3.17
CA PHE A 154 -8.02 3.09 -4.55
C PHE A 154 -8.25 4.59 -4.67
N ARG A 155 -9.14 5.16 -3.85
CA ARG A 155 -9.31 6.62 -3.77
C ARG A 155 -8.02 7.32 -3.35
N GLN A 156 -7.20 6.71 -2.49
CA GLN A 156 -5.96 7.31 -2.01
C GLN A 156 -4.81 7.27 -3.04
N PHE A 157 -4.96 6.62 -4.19
CA PHE A 157 -3.93 6.67 -5.25
C PHE A 157 -3.77 8.06 -5.90
N ASP A 158 -4.74 8.95 -5.66
CA ASP A 158 -4.71 10.35 -6.08
C ASP A 158 -4.34 11.30 -4.93
N ASN A 159 -3.95 10.78 -3.77
CA ASN A 159 -3.52 11.60 -2.65
C ASN A 159 -2.22 12.36 -3.00
N PRO A 160 -2.14 13.69 -2.76
CA PRO A 160 -0.97 14.50 -3.08
C PRO A 160 0.27 14.17 -2.23
N ARG A 161 0.11 13.44 -1.12
CA ARG A 161 1.19 12.97 -0.25
C ARG A 161 1.66 11.59 -0.71
N ILE A 162 2.82 11.53 -1.35
CA ILE A 162 3.39 10.30 -1.93
C ILE A 162 3.53 9.19 -0.87
N VAL A 163 3.88 9.53 0.38
CA VAL A 163 4.00 8.52 1.44
C VAL A 163 2.66 7.88 1.83
N VAL A 164 1.55 8.62 1.73
CA VAL A 164 0.21 8.03 1.89
C VAL A 164 -0.05 7.03 0.76
N VAL A 165 0.23 7.43 -0.48
CA VAL A 165 0.05 6.58 -1.67
C VAL A 165 0.89 5.29 -1.53
N ASP A 166 2.16 5.42 -1.17
CA ASP A 166 3.10 4.31 -0.98
C ASP A 166 2.60 3.28 0.04
N LYS A 167 2.12 3.75 1.19
CA LYS A 167 1.60 2.88 2.25
C LYS A 167 0.29 2.23 1.84
N VAL A 168 -0.62 2.97 1.21
CA VAL A 168 -1.91 2.44 0.76
C VAL A 168 -1.75 1.36 -0.33
N VAL A 169 -0.93 1.59 -1.35
CA VAL A 169 -0.70 0.56 -2.39
C VAL A 169 0.07 -0.65 -1.83
N ALA A 170 0.95 -0.44 -0.85
CA ALA A 170 1.57 -1.55 -0.12
C ALA A 170 0.54 -2.35 0.70
N SER A 171 -0.45 -1.71 1.32
CA SER A 171 -1.58 -2.40 1.96
C SER A 171 -2.38 -3.23 0.96
N VAL A 172 -2.69 -2.67 -0.22
CA VAL A 172 -3.38 -3.42 -1.29
C VAL A 172 -2.58 -4.68 -1.64
N TYR A 173 -1.27 -4.54 -1.88
CA TYR A 173 -0.38 -5.67 -2.15
C TYR A 173 -0.43 -6.72 -1.04
N ASN A 174 -0.33 -6.32 0.23
CA ASN A 174 -0.34 -7.26 1.35
C ASN A 174 -1.65 -8.05 1.45
N ILE A 175 -2.80 -7.37 1.29
CA ILE A 175 -4.13 -7.98 1.36
C ILE A 175 -4.31 -9.00 0.22
N ILE A 176 -3.94 -8.62 -1.01
CA ILE A 176 -4.14 -9.51 -2.16
C ILE A 176 -3.05 -10.58 -2.30
N SER A 177 -1.96 -10.53 -1.54
CA SER A 177 -0.94 -11.59 -1.53
C SER A 177 -1.41 -12.85 -0.78
N ILE A 178 -2.71 -13.15 -0.81
CA ILE A 178 -3.33 -14.35 -0.26
C ILE A 178 -2.96 -15.59 -1.10
N GLY A 179 -2.73 -16.73 -0.45
CA GLY A 179 -2.42 -17.99 -1.14
C GLY A 179 -1.08 -18.01 -1.88
N GLN A 180 -0.14 -17.11 -1.55
CA GLN A 180 1.22 -17.11 -2.11
C GLN A 180 2.08 -18.25 -1.54
N SER A 181 1.86 -18.64 -0.28
CA SER A 181 2.63 -19.69 0.39
C SER A 181 2.14 -21.11 0.08
N SER A 182 0.93 -21.25 -0.47
CA SER A 182 0.34 -22.54 -0.86
C SER A 182 -0.67 -22.30 -2.00
N PRO A 183 -0.20 -21.91 -3.19
CA PRO A 183 -1.09 -21.72 -4.33
C PRO A 183 -1.74 -23.08 -4.65
N PRO A 184 -3.08 -23.17 -4.72
CA PRO A 184 -3.73 -24.38 -5.18
C PRO A 184 -3.14 -24.77 -6.54
N PRO A 185 -2.80 -26.06 -6.77
CA PRO A 185 -2.17 -26.52 -8.00
C PRO A 185 -2.91 -26.06 -9.28
N ASP A 186 -4.23 -25.92 -9.18
CA ASP A 186 -5.14 -25.80 -10.33
C ASP A 186 -6.04 -24.54 -10.33
N GLU A 187 -5.80 -23.53 -9.48
CA GLU A 187 -6.54 -22.26 -9.62
C GLU A 187 -6.00 -21.44 -10.80
N GLU A 188 -6.79 -21.41 -11.89
CA GLU A 188 -6.48 -20.69 -13.13
C GLU A 188 -6.42 -19.16 -12.96
N GLN A 189 -6.88 -18.60 -11.83
CA GLN A 189 -7.06 -17.15 -11.68
C GLN A 189 -6.89 -16.69 -10.23
N HIS A 190 -6.44 -15.44 -10.04
CA HIS A 190 -6.40 -14.84 -8.70
C HIS A 190 -7.80 -14.54 -8.16
N THR A 191 -8.07 -14.90 -6.91
CA THR A 191 -9.34 -14.66 -6.17
C THR A 191 -9.85 -13.22 -6.20
N HIS A 192 -8.97 -12.22 -6.34
CA HIS A 192 -9.36 -10.80 -6.41
C HIS A 192 -9.47 -10.27 -7.84
N TYR A 193 -9.09 -11.04 -8.88
CA TYR A 193 -9.08 -10.54 -10.25
C TYR A 193 -10.44 -10.01 -10.68
N GLN A 194 -11.51 -10.79 -10.48
CA GLN A 194 -12.85 -10.42 -10.96
C GLN A 194 -13.29 -9.09 -10.34
N TYR A 195 -13.17 -8.96 -9.02
CA TYR A 195 -13.49 -7.71 -8.32
C TYR A 195 -12.68 -6.52 -8.87
N PHE A 196 -11.36 -6.68 -9.01
CA PHE A 196 -10.50 -5.61 -9.50
C PHE A 196 -10.80 -5.24 -10.96
N SER A 197 -11.14 -6.21 -11.80
CA SER A 197 -11.52 -5.97 -13.20
C SER A 197 -12.85 -5.23 -13.29
N GLU A 198 -13.86 -5.62 -12.52
CA GLU A 198 -15.22 -5.03 -12.57
C GLU A 198 -15.28 -3.63 -11.97
N HIS A 199 -14.36 -3.29 -11.05
CA HIS A 199 -14.37 -2.02 -10.32
C HIS A 199 -13.27 -1.04 -10.78
N GLY A 200 -12.65 -1.29 -11.94
CA GLY A 200 -11.60 -0.44 -12.50
C GLY A 200 -10.29 -0.44 -11.69
N GLY A 201 -10.08 -1.44 -10.84
CA GLY A 201 -8.91 -1.56 -9.97
C GLY A 201 -7.62 -1.82 -10.74
N ILE A 202 -7.67 -2.60 -11.82
CA ILE A 202 -6.52 -2.88 -12.69
C ILE A 202 -6.03 -1.60 -13.36
N GLU A 203 -6.96 -0.81 -13.92
CA GLU A 203 -6.68 0.46 -14.60
C GLU A 203 -6.12 1.49 -13.62
N ARG A 204 -6.64 1.54 -12.39
CA ARG A 204 -6.13 2.42 -11.34
C ARG A 204 -4.71 2.05 -10.90
N LEU A 205 -4.42 0.77 -10.74
CA LEU A 205 -3.07 0.29 -10.45
C LEU A 205 -2.13 0.62 -11.61
N PHE A 206 -2.56 0.40 -12.86
CA PHE A 206 -1.72 0.68 -14.01
C PHE A 206 -1.47 2.18 -14.17
N ALA A 207 -2.48 3.02 -13.96
CA ALA A 207 -2.31 4.46 -13.92
C ALA A 207 -1.31 4.88 -12.83
N LEU A 208 -1.40 4.30 -11.63
CA LEU A 208 -0.43 4.56 -10.55
C LEU A 208 0.99 4.13 -10.93
N PHE A 209 1.15 2.96 -11.55
CA PHE A 209 2.43 2.50 -12.10
C PHE A 209 3.00 3.49 -13.13
N LYS A 210 2.18 3.98 -14.05
CA LYS A 210 2.57 4.94 -15.09
C LYS A 210 2.93 6.33 -14.54
N LYS A 211 2.38 6.74 -13.38
CA LYS A 211 2.73 8.01 -12.74
C LYS A 211 4.20 8.09 -12.32
N LYS A 212 4.83 6.94 -11.98
CA LYS A 212 6.24 6.84 -11.55
C LYS A 212 6.61 7.84 -10.42
N SER A 213 5.65 8.19 -9.56
CA SER A 213 5.83 9.19 -8.49
C SER A 213 6.82 8.74 -7.42
N SER A 214 6.92 7.44 -7.18
CA SER A 214 7.91 6.83 -6.29
C SER A 214 8.21 5.40 -6.76
N LYS A 215 9.40 4.90 -6.45
CA LYS A 215 9.76 3.50 -6.71
C LYS A 215 8.84 2.53 -5.97
N ILE A 216 8.43 2.86 -4.74
CA ILE A 216 7.57 2.00 -3.92
C ILE A 216 6.20 1.86 -4.57
N SER A 217 5.52 2.96 -4.87
CA SER A 217 4.19 2.92 -5.47
C SER A 217 4.20 2.29 -6.86
N GLN A 218 5.20 2.61 -7.68
CA GLN A 218 5.37 2.00 -9.01
C GLN A 218 5.54 0.48 -8.90
N SER A 219 6.51 0.02 -8.11
CA SER A 219 6.80 -1.41 -7.97
C SER A 219 5.65 -2.17 -7.34
N LYS A 220 5.03 -1.65 -6.27
CA LYS A 220 3.88 -2.32 -5.64
C LYS A 220 2.67 -2.37 -6.57
N ALA A 221 2.39 -1.32 -7.33
CA ALA A 221 1.32 -1.35 -8.33
C ALA A 221 1.58 -2.42 -9.40
N ALA A 222 2.80 -2.51 -9.93
CA ALA A 222 3.17 -3.53 -10.90
C ALA A 222 3.05 -4.96 -10.32
N LEU A 223 3.55 -5.18 -9.09
CA LEU A 223 3.43 -6.46 -8.40
C LEU A 223 1.96 -6.86 -8.18
N CYS A 224 1.10 -5.91 -7.79
CA CYS A 224 -0.34 -6.16 -7.66
C CYS A 224 -0.97 -6.61 -8.97
N ILE A 225 -0.65 -5.95 -10.09
CA ILE A 225 -1.21 -6.33 -11.40
C ILE A 225 -0.72 -7.73 -11.78
N CYS A 226 0.58 -8.02 -11.65
CA CYS A 226 1.13 -9.35 -11.95
C CYS A 226 0.49 -10.45 -11.10
N LEU A 227 0.21 -10.19 -9.81
CA LEU A 227 -0.54 -11.12 -8.96
C LEU A 227 -1.92 -11.41 -9.56
N LEU A 228 -2.69 -10.37 -9.87
CA LEU A 228 -4.05 -10.51 -10.39
C LEU A 228 -4.10 -11.34 -11.69
N PHE A 229 -3.13 -11.13 -12.59
CA PHE A 229 -3.02 -11.84 -13.87
C PHE A 229 -2.39 -13.25 -13.78
N ARG A 230 -2.36 -13.87 -12.58
CA ARG A 230 -2.02 -15.29 -12.44
C ARG A 230 -2.88 -16.14 -13.38
N GLY A 231 -2.24 -16.92 -14.25
CA GLY A 231 -2.91 -17.79 -15.24
C GLY A 231 -3.68 -17.09 -16.36
N LYS A 232 -3.78 -15.76 -16.34
CA LYS A 232 -4.55 -14.97 -17.32
C LYS A 232 -3.64 -14.16 -18.22
N GLU A 233 -4.01 -14.08 -19.50
CA GLU A 233 -3.34 -13.20 -20.46
C GLU A 233 -3.53 -11.73 -20.08
N ILE A 234 -2.45 -10.94 -20.14
CA ILE A 234 -2.55 -9.48 -20.08
C ILE A 234 -2.81 -9.00 -21.51
N ILE A 235 -4.09 -8.93 -21.91
CA ILE A 235 -4.49 -8.65 -23.31
C ILE A 235 -3.98 -7.30 -23.81
N ASN A 236 -3.84 -6.30 -22.93
CA ASN A 236 -3.30 -4.99 -23.30
C ASN A 236 -1.78 -5.07 -23.52
N ASP A 237 -1.35 -5.09 -24.78
CA ASP A 237 0.07 -5.24 -25.16
C ASP A 237 0.99 -4.20 -24.49
N PRO A 238 0.72 -2.87 -24.54
CA PRO A 238 1.54 -1.88 -23.83
C PRO A 238 1.65 -2.15 -22.33
N MET A 239 0.55 -2.51 -21.67
CA MET A 239 0.54 -2.84 -20.25
C MET A 239 1.41 -4.07 -19.99
N ARG A 240 1.26 -5.13 -20.78
CA ARG A 240 2.01 -6.38 -20.63
C ARG A 240 3.52 -6.13 -20.74
N GLN A 241 3.95 -5.46 -21.81
CA GLN A 241 5.36 -5.14 -22.07
C GLN A 241 5.96 -4.29 -20.95
N GLU A 242 5.31 -3.17 -20.59
CA GLU A 242 5.84 -2.26 -19.58
C GLU A 242 5.92 -2.89 -18.19
N LEU A 243 4.92 -3.69 -17.80
CA LEU A 243 4.93 -4.39 -16.52
C LEU A 243 6.02 -5.45 -16.49
N ILE A 244 6.14 -6.28 -17.52
CA ILE A 244 7.14 -7.36 -17.55
C ILE A 244 8.55 -6.78 -17.52
N VAL A 245 8.83 -5.75 -18.34
CA VAL A 245 10.13 -5.06 -18.31
C VAL A 245 10.43 -4.54 -16.91
N HIS A 246 9.48 -3.84 -16.26
CA HIS A 246 9.70 -3.32 -14.92
C HIS A 246 9.94 -4.43 -13.89
N ILE A 247 9.11 -5.48 -13.87
CA ILE A 247 9.26 -6.57 -12.89
C ILE A 247 10.57 -7.34 -13.12
N LYS A 248 11.05 -7.52 -14.36
CA LYS A 248 12.38 -8.09 -14.64
C LYS A 248 13.50 -7.28 -13.97
N THR A 249 13.39 -5.95 -13.93
CA THR A 249 14.37 -5.12 -13.20
C THR A 249 14.29 -5.28 -11.67
N LEU A 250 13.12 -5.63 -11.13
CA LEU A 250 12.93 -5.86 -9.70
C LEU A 250 13.51 -7.19 -9.23
N VAL A 251 13.55 -8.22 -10.09
CA VAL A 251 14.10 -9.54 -9.76
C VAL A 251 15.58 -9.48 -9.33
N THR A 252 16.32 -8.48 -9.80
CA THR A 252 17.73 -8.25 -9.44
C THR A 252 17.93 -7.10 -8.44
N ASP A 253 16.85 -6.52 -7.91
CA ASP A 253 16.89 -5.36 -7.02
C ASP A 253 17.08 -5.78 -5.56
N SER A 254 18.27 -5.55 -5.02
CA SER A 254 18.62 -5.86 -3.63
C SER A 254 17.85 -5.06 -2.56
N LYS A 255 16.96 -4.14 -2.95
CA LYS A 255 16.17 -3.29 -2.03
C LYS A 255 14.83 -3.91 -1.61
N GLY A 256 14.74 -5.24 -1.53
CA GLY A 256 13.60 -5.97 -0.97
C GLY A 256 12.41 -6.18 -1.92
N PHE A 257 12.57 -5.91 -3.22
CA PHE A 257 11.58 -6.24 -4.25
C PHE A 257 11.91 -7.53 -4.99
N ASP A 258 13.13 -8.05 -4.87
CA ASP A 258 13.59 -9.23 -5.61
C ASP A 258 12.81 -10.48 -5.28
N ILE A 259 12.60 -10.79 -3.99
CA ILE A 259 11.85 -11.96 -3.56
C ILE A 259 10.38 -11.86 -4.04
N PRO A 260 9.64 -10.77 -3.77
CA PRO A 260 8.31 -10.56 -4.34
C PRO A 260 8.27 -10.71 -5.87
N ALA A 261 9.19 -10.05 -6.59
CA ALA A 261 9.22 -10.06 -8.05
C ALA A 261 9.40 -11.46 -8.62
N LYS A 262 10.31 -12.26 -8.03
CA LYS A 262 10.54 -13.65 -8.42
C LYS A 262 9.28 -14.48 -8.28
N VAL A 263 8.60 -14.36 -7.15
CA VAL A 263 7.37 -15.12 -6.86
C VAL A 263 6.23 -14.71 -7.80
N VAL A 264 5.96 -13.41 -7.95
CA VAL A 264 4.79 -12.96 -8.73
C VAL A 264 4.92 -13.26 -10.22
N LEU A 265 6.13 -13.27 -10.80
CA LEU A 265 6.33 -13.58 -12.23
C LEU A 265 5.89 -14.98 -12.61
N ARG A 266 5.94 -15.93 -11.67
CA ARG A 266 5.48 -17.30 -11.89
C ARG A 266 4.00 -17.36 -12.24
N GLY A 267 3.20 -16.42 -11.71
CA GLY A 267 1.76 -16.35 -11.94
C GLY A 267 1.40 -16.08 -13.41
N PRO A 268 1.75 -14.90 -13.97
CA PRO A 268 1.50 -14.58 -15.38
C PRO A 268 2.16 -15.56 -16.34
N ALA A 269 3.32 -16.12 -16.01
CA ALA A 269 4.03 -17.10 -16.85
C ALA A 269 3.28 -18.43 -17.07
N LYS A 270 2.23 -18.72 -16.29
CA LYS A 270 1.32 -19.83 -16.56
C LYS A 270 0.56 -19.64 -17.89
N ASN A 271 0.32 -18.40 -18.31
CA ASN A 271 -0.27 -18.10 -19.61
C ASN A 271 0.83 -18.02 -20.71
N THR A 272 0.56 -18.61 -21.87
CA THR A 272 1.56 -18.72 -22.96
C THR A 272 2.00 -17.38 -23.54
N VAL A 273 1.09 -16.42 -23.75
CA VAL A 273 1.41 -15.11 -24.33
C VAL A 273 2.31 -14.32 -23.38
N ASN A 274 1.93 -14.26 -22.10
CA ASN A 274 2.75 -13.62 -21.07
C ASN A 274 4.11 -14.32 -20.90
N ARG A 275 4.15 -15.65 -20.95
CA ARG A 275 5.39 -16.42 -20.83
C ARG A 275 6.40 -16.08 -21.92
N ILE A 276 5.94 -16.01 -23.17
CA ILE A 276 6.78 -15.63 -24.31
C ILE A 276 7.39 -14.24 -24.09
N GLU A 277 6.59 -13.27 -23.66
CA GLU A 277 7.05 -11.92 -23.35
C GLU A 277 8.08 -11.90 -22.20
N ILE A 278 7.83 -12.65 -21.11
CA ILE A 278 8.77 -12.74 -19.98
C ILE A 278 10.12 -13.29 -20.42
N GLN A 279 10.13 -14.33 -21.26
CA GLN A 279 11.33 -15.05 -21.72
C GLN A 279 12.14 -14.32 -22.79
N GLN A 280 11.70 -13.17 -23.28
CA GLN A 280 12.51 -12.33 -24.16
C GLN A 280 13.86 -11.97 -23.53
N ASP A 281 14.86 -11.69 -24.36
CA ASP A 281 16.25 -11.37 -23.96
C ASP A 281 16.88 -12.45 -23.06
N ASP A 282 16.58 -13.72 -23.34
CA ASP A 282 17.07 -14.89 -22.62
C ASP A 282 16.76 -14.89 -21.10
N PHE A 283 15.75 -14.13 -20.68
CA PHE A 283 15.38 -14.04 -19.28
C PHE A 283 14.77 -15.36 -18.78
N LYS A 284 15.37 -15.91 -17.72
CA LYS A 284 14.90 -17.13 -17.08
C LYS A 284 13.87 -16.79 -16.01
N ILE A 285 12.67 -17.38 -16.13
CA ILE A 285 11.65 -17.30 -15.09
C ILE A 285 12.24 -17.92 -13.80
N PRO A 286 12.21 -17.21 -12.66
CA PRO A 286 12.74 -17.75 -11.41
C PRO A 286 12.00 -19.03 -10.99
N ASN A 287 12.72 -20.13 -10.86
CA ASN A 287 12.21 -21.39 -10.31
C ASN A 287 11.94 -21.27 -8.81
N ASP A 288 11.11 -22.16 -8.27
CA ASP A 288 10.91 -22.36 -6.84
C ASP A 288 12.23 -22.66 -6.11
#